data_AF-A0A350PDS1-F1
#
_entry.id   AF-A0A350PDS1-F1
#
_cell.length_a   1.000
_cell.length_b   1.000
_cell.length_c   1.000
_cell.angle_alpha   90.00
_cell.angle_beta   90.00
_cell.angle_gamma   90.00
#
_symmetry.space_group_name_H-M   'P 1'
#
loop_
_entity.id
_entity.type
_entity.pdbx_description
1 polymer ?
#
loop_
_entity_poly.entity_id
_entity_poly.type
_entity_poly.pdbx_seq_one_letter_code
_entity_poly.pdbx_strand_id
1 'polypeptide(L)'
;NGFPGTRFGSLFLTLAVPNQGVELDTLEQRIYDEIEIVKGGSITQEELDRARTNIRAGIIRGLANNTGLALNFASTYMTKGDWRDVFLQLERYNAVTLEDLQRVANQYLIKQTRTVGATVKTDS
;
A
#
# COMPACT_ATOMS: atom_id res chain seq x y z
N ASN A 1 0.35 -4.21 0.63
CA ASN A 1 1.65 -3.81 1.20
C ASN A 1 2.25 -5.02 1.89
N GLY A 2 3.49 -5.36 1.56
CA GLY A 2 4.02 -6.66 1.93
C GLY A 2 5.04 -7.22 0.95
N PHE A 3 5.84 -6.41 0.25
CA PHE A 3 6.83 -6.97 -0.65
C PHE A 3 8.07 -7.44 0.14
N PRO A 4 8.65 -8.62 -0.15
CA PRO A 4 8.13 -9.69 -0.99
C PRO A 4 7.13 -10.61 -0.27
N GLY A 5 6.92 -10.44 1.04
CA GLY A 5 5.85 -11.10 1.79
C GLY A 5 5.42 -10.31 3.03
N THR A 6 4.37 -10.78 3.70
CA THR A 6 3.74 -10.10 4.86
C THR A 6 4.02 -10.77 6.21
N ARG A 7 4.73 -11.90 6.23
CA ARG A 7 5.01 -12.66 7.47
C ARG A 7 6.06 -11.97 8.36
N PHE A 8 7.02 -11.29 7.75
CA PHE A 8 8.09 -10.55 8.43
C PHE A 8 8.09 -9.09 7.98
N GLY A 9 9.10 -8.32 8.40
CA GLY A 9 9.29 -6.94 7.96
C GLY A 9 9.24 -6.86 6.43
N SER A 10 8.38 -5.97 5.93
CA SER A 10 8.05 -5.87 4.51
C SER A 10 8.35 -4.48 3.96
N LEU A 11 8.55 -4.39 2.66
CA LEU A 11 8.73 -3.13 1.95
C LEU A 11 7.39 -2.53 1.52
N PHE A 12 7.32 -1.21 1.63
CA PHE A 12 6.38 -0.40 0.86
C PHE A 12 7.02 -0.13 -0.51
N LEU A 13 6.34 -0.54 -1.58
CA LEU A 13 6.86 -0.48 -2.94
C LEU A 13 5.93 0.39 -3.79
N THR A 14 6.50 1.43 -4.40
CA THR A 14 5.87 2.20 -5.47
C THR A 14 6.47 1.76 -6.79
N LEU A 15 5.63 1.35 -7.73
CA LEU A 15 6.02 1.08 -9.11
C LEU A 15 5.41 2.16 -10.00
N ALA A 16 6.24 2.76 -10.84
CA ALA A 16 5.81 3.78 -11.77
C ALA A 16 6.45 3.53 -13.13
N VAL A 17 5.66 3.73 -14.19
CA VAL A 17 6.10 3.59 -15.58
C VAL A 17 5.85 4.93 -16.26
N PRO A 18 6.88 5.63 -16.76
CA PRO A 18 6.68 6.91 -17.42
C PRO A 18 5.95 6.71 -18.75
N ASN A 19 5.12 7.68 -19.12
CA ASN A 19 4.63 7.80 -20.49
C ASN A 19 5.79 8.18 -21.42
N GLN A 20 5.60 7.99 -22.73
CA GLN A 20 6.59 8.41 -23.72
C GLN A 20 6.93 9.90 -23.59
N GLY A 21 8.22 10.22 -23.56
CA GLY A 21 8.73 11.59 -23.44
C GLY A 21 8.71 12.16 -22.01
N VAL A 22 8.35 11.36 -21.00
CA VAL A 22 8.49 11.75 -19.59
C VAL A 22 9.81 11.20 -19.05
N GLU A 23 10.68 12.10 -18.61
CA GLU A 23 11.95 11.74 -17.98
C GLU A 23 11.74 11.05 -16.63
N LEU A 24 12.60 10.06 -16.32
CA LEU A 24 12.53 9.30 -15.08
C LEU A 24 12.69 10.19 -13.84
N ASP A 25 13.58 11.19 -13.89
CA ASP A 25 13.78 12.15 -12.80
C ASP A 25 12.52 12.96 -12.50
N THR A 26 11.72 13.27 -13.53
CA THR A 26 10.45 13.97 -13.35
C THR A 26 9.44 13.08 -12.64
N LEU A 27 9.39 11.80 -13.00
CA LEU A 27 8.51 10.82 -12.36
C LEU A 27 8.91 10.57 -10.90
N GLU A 28 10.21 10.42 -10.64
CA GLU A 28 10.77 10.25 -9.31
C GLU A 28 10.44 11.45 -8.41
N GLN A 29 10.67 12.68 -8.90
CA GLN A 29 10.37 13.89 -8.13
C GLN A 29 8.87 14.00 -7.82
N ARG A 30 7.98 13.67 -8.76
CA ARG A 30 6.53 13.67 -8.53
C ARG A 30 6.12 12.71 -7.42
N ILE A 31 6.73 11.52 -7.36
CA ILE A 31 6.47 10.57 -6.27
C ILE A 31 6.92 11.16 -4.92
N TYR A 32 8.02 11.91 -4.91
CA TYR A 32 8.49 12.57 -3.68
C TYR A 32 7.57 13.70 -3.24
N ASP A 33 7.08 14.50 -4.17
CA ASP A 33 6.11 15.56 -3.89
C ASP A 33 4.85 14.97 -3.20
N GLU A 34 4.31 13.87 -3.73
CA GLU A 34 3.16 13.17 -3.15
C GLU A 34 3.45 12.64 -1.73
N ILE A 35 4.65 12.09 -1.50
CA ILE A 35 5.05 11.64 -0.16
C ILE A 35 5.08 12.81 0.83
N GLU A 36 5.61 13.97 0.42
CA GLU A 36 5.65 15.16 1.30
C GLU A 36 4.25 15.73 1.55
N ILE A 37 3.33 15.69 0.58
CA ILE A 37 1.91 16.04 0.77
C ILE A 37 1.28 15.16 1.85
N VAL A 38 1.50 13.85 1.80
CA VAL A 38 0.96 12.92 2.81
C VAL A 38 1.59 13.18 4.18
N LYS A 39 2.90 13.41 4.25
CA LYS A 39 3.59 13.75 5.51
C LYS A 39 3.11 15.09 6.09
N GLY A 40 2.69 16.02 5.22
CA GLY A 40 2.08 17.30 5.57
C GLY A 40 0.66 17.19 6.11
N GLY A 41 0.03 16.01 6.09
CA GLY A 41 -1.32 15.81 6.60
C GLY A 41 -2.43 16.32 5.69
N SER A 42 -2.16 16.43 4.38
CA SER A 42 -3.11 16.96 3.40
C SER A 42 -4.15 15.93 2.90
N ILE A 43 -4.09 14.68 3.38
CA ILE A 43 -5.12 13.67 3.07
C ILE A 43 -6.43 14.10 3.72
N THR A 44 -7.50 14.10 2.92
CA THR A 44 -8.84 14.45 3.37
C THR A 44 -9.60 13.23 3.93
N GLN A 45 -10.59 13.50 4.77
CA GLN A 45 -11.49 12.45 5.26
C GLN A 45 -12.22 11.73 4.11
N GLU A 46 -12.59 12.45 3.06
CA GLU A 46 -13.23 11.87 1.88
C GLU A 46 -12.33 10.85 1.16
N GLU A 47 -11.04 11.16 1.00
CA GLU A 47 -10.08 10.25 0.39
C GLU A 47 -9.86 9.00 1.24
N LEU A 48 -9.77 9.16 2.56
CA LEU A 48 -9.69 8.02 3.49
C LEU A 48 -10.94 7.13 3.40
N ASP A 49 -12.13 7.72 3.37
CA ASP A 49 -13.38 6.96 3.28
C ASP A 49 -13.54 6.26 1.92
N ARG A 50 -13.08 6.90 0.84
CA ARG A 50 -12.99 6.28 -0.49
C ARG A 50 -12.02 5.09 -0.48
N ALA A 51 -10.85 5.23 0.13
CA ALA A 51 -9.88 4.15 0.26
C ALA A 51 -10.43 2.97 1.08
N ARG A 52 -11.08 3.23 2.22
CA ARG A 52 -11.75 2.21 3.04
C ARG A 52 -12.83 1.48 2.26
N THR A 53 -13.64 2.20 1.48
CA THR A 53 -14.68 1.63 0.64
C THR A 53 -14.09 0.66 -0.39
N ASN A 54 -13.00 1.06 -1.05
CA ASN A 54 -12.29 0.21 -2.02
C ASN A 54 -11.71 -1.05 -1.38
N ILE A 55 -11.09 -0.92 -0.21
CA ILE A 55 -10.55 -2.06 0.55
C ILE A 55 -11.68 -3.03 0.94
N ARG A 56 -12.78 -2.52 1.49
CA ARG A 56 -13.95 -3.32 1.86
C ARG A 56 -14.51 -4.09 0.66
N ALA A 57 -14.68 -3.42 -0.47
CA ALA A 57 -15.16 -4.05 -1.69
C ALA A 57 -14.21 -5.15 -2.18
N GLY A 58 -12.89 -4.94 -2.06
CA GLY A 58 -11.87 -5.94 -2.37
C GLY A 58 -11.98 -7.20 -1.49
N ILE A 59 -12.13 -7.02 -0.18
CA ILE A 59 -12.31 -8.14 0.77
C ILE A 59 -13.58 -8.92 0.43
N ILE A 60 -14.71 -8.25 0.25
CA ILE A 60 -16.01 -8.90 -0.05
C ILE A 60 -15.91 -9.71 -1.35
N ARG A 61 -15.31 -9.15 -2.41
CA ARG A 61 -15.11 -9.88 -3.67
C ARG A 61 -14.23 -11.12 -3.49
N GLY A 62 -13.19 -11.03 -2.66
CA GLY A 62 -12.32 -12.16 -2.35
C GLY A 62 -13.02 -13.31 -1.63
N LEU A 63 -14.14 -13.03 -0.94
CA LEU A 63 -14.95 -14.02 -0.22
C LEU A 63 -16.15 -14.53 -1.05
N ALA A 64 -16.39 -13.99 -2.24
CA ALA A 64 -17.60 -14.25 -3.02
C ALA A 64 -17.65 -15.64 -3.70
N ASN A 65 -16.55 -16.41 -3.68
CA ASN A 65 -16.52 -17.78 -4.19
C ASN A 65 -15.64 -18.69 -3.31
N ASN A 66 -15.86 -20.01 -3.41
CA ASN A 66 -15.20 -21.01 -2.57
C ASN A 66 -13.67 -20.97 -2.68
N THR A 67 -13.14 -20.76 -3.89
CA THR A 67 -11.69 -20.69 -4.11
C THR A 67 -11.08 -19.47 -3.41
N GLY A 68 -11.69 -18.30 -3.58
CA GLY A 68 -11.26 -17.07 -2.93
C GLY A 68 -11.34 -17.16 -1.41
N LEU A 69 -12.42 -17.75 -0.89
CA LEU A 69 -12.58 -17.99 0.54
C LEU A 69 -11.47 -18.91 1.09
N ALA A 70 -11.23 -20.05 0.44
CA ALA A 70 -10.20 -21.00 0.86
C ALA A 70 -8.79 -20.38 0.85
N LEU A 71 -8.45 -19.62 -0.21
CA LEU A 71 -7.16 -18.95 -0.32
C LEU A 71 -6.97 -17.85 0.75
N ASN A 72 -8.01 -17.08 1.05
CA ASN A 72 -7.95 -16.06 2.12
C ASN A 72 -7.74 -16.70 3.50
N PHE A 73 -8.43 -17.79 3.81
CA PHE A 73 -8.30 -18.47 5.09
C PHE A 73 -6.92 -19.12 5.24
N ALA A 74 -6.47 -19.84 4.21
CA ALA A 74 -5.15 -20.48 4.21
C ALA A 74 -4.02 -19.46 4.35
N SER A 75 -4.02 -18.40 3.53
CA SER A 75 -2.98 -17.36 3.60
C SER A 75 -2.96 -16.62 4.93
N THR A 76 -4.13 -16.30 5.50
CA THR A 76 -4.23 -15.63 6.79
C THR A 76 -3.73 -16.53 7.92
N TYR A 77 -4.12 -17.81 7.93
CA TYR A 77 -3.61 -18.77 8.91
C TYR A 77 -2.09 -18.95 8.80
N MET A 78 -1.55 -19.06 7.58
CA MET A 78 -0.10 -19.21 7.37
C MET A 78 0.71 -17.98 7.82
N THR A 79 0.14 -16.79 7.73
CA THR A 79 0.84 -15.53 8.05
C THR A 79 0.61 -15.07 9.48
N LYS A 80 -0.56 -15.34 10.06
CA LYS A 80 -0.99 -14.80 11.35
C LYS A 80 -1.36 -15.85 12.40
N GLY A 81 -1.48 -17.12 12.01
CA GLY A 81 -1.81 -18.22 12.92
C GLY A 81 -3.31 -18.40 13.23
N ASP A 82 -4.18 -17.50 12.78
CA ASP A 82 -5.64 -17.62 12.93
C ASP A 82 -6.36 -17.20 11.64
N TRP A 83 -7.18 -18.09 11.08
CA TRP A 83 -7.96 -17.81 9.87
C TRP A 83 -9.09 -16.81 10.13
N ARG A 84 -9.57 -16.69 11.39
CA ARG A 84 -10.63 -15.76 11.78
C ARG A 84 -10.22 -14.31 11.64
N ASP A 85 -8.91 -14.07 11.59
CA ASP A 85 -8.33 -12.75 11.41
C ASP A 85 -8.77 -12.10 10.08
N VAL A 86 -9.28 -12.88 9.10
CA VAL A 86 -9.92 -12.38 7.87
C VAL A 86 -11.11 -11.45 8.17
N PHE A 87 -11.90 -11.75 9.21
CA PHE A 87 -13.08 -10.94 9.55
C PHE A 87 -12.72 -9.67 10.32
N LEU A 88 -11.61 -9.69 11.06
CA LEU A 88 -11.14 -8.56 11.86
C LEU A 88 -10.42 -7.50 11.03
N GLN A 89 -10.04 -7.81 9.78
CA GLN A 89 -9.34 -6.86 8.92
C GLN A 89 -10.15 -5.59 8.66
N LEU A 90 -11.46 -5.74 8.43
CA LEU A 90 -12.37 -4.61 8.16
C LEU A 90 -12.41 -3.62 9.33
N GLU A 91 -12.50 -4.12 10.56
CA GLU A 91 -12.48 -3.29 11.76
C GLU A 91 -11.15 -2.54 11.89
N ARG A 92 -10.03 -3.23 11.65
CA ARG A 92 -8.70 -2.60 11.69
C ARG A 92 -8.54 -1.49 10.64
N TYR A 93 -9.04 -1.68 9.42
CA TYR A 93 -9.01 -0.63 8.39
C TYR A 93 -9.92 0.57 8.74
N ASN A 94 -11.08 0.31 9.35
CA ASN A 94 -11.99 1.37 9.79
C ASN A 94 -11.42 2.18 10.96
N ALA A 95 -10.56 1.58 11.78
CA ALA A 95 -9.91 2.26 12.91
C ALA A 95 -8.76 3.19 12.49
N VAL A 96 -8.24 3.10 11.27
CA VAL A 96 -7.13 3.95 10.78
C VAL A 96 -7.58 5.41 10.73
N THR A 97 -6.88 6.31 11.40
CA THR A 97 -7.19 7.76 11.40
C THR A 97 -6.33 8.55 10.41
N LEU A 98 -6.68 9.82 10.14
CA LEU A 98 -5.83 10.71 9.32
C LEU A 98 -4.48 10.96 10.00
N GLU A 99 -4.50 11.08 11.32
CA GLU A 99 -3.32 11.22 12.17
C GLU A 99 -2.41 10.00 12.07
N ASP A 100 -2.98 8.79 11.99
CA ASP A 100 -2.21 7.56 11.74
C ASP A 100 -1.51 7.59 10.39
N LEU A 101 -2.18 8.05 9.34
CA LEU A 101 -1.57 8.18 8.01
C LEU A 101 -0.39 9.13 8.03
N GLN A 102 -0.58 10.31 8.62
CA GLN A 102 0.48 11.31 8.75
C GLN A 102 1.65 10.79 9.58
N ARG A 103 1.37 10.17 10.73
CA ARG A 103 2.38 9.61 11.63
C ARG A 103 3.19 8.50 10.95
N VAL A 104 2.53 7.55 10.30
CA VAL A 104 3.18 6.42 9.60
C VAL A 104 4.00 6.91 8.41
N ALA A 105 3.49 7.89 7.64
CA ALA A 105 4.25 8.48 6.55
C ALA A 105 5.54 9.14 7.04
N ASN A 106 5.46 9.93 8.12
CA ASN A 106 6.64 10.56 8.72
C ASN A 106 7.63 9.54 9.32
N GLN A 107 7.13 8.41 9.83
CA GLN A 107 7.98 7.38 10.43
C GLN A 107 8.70 6.53 9.38
N TYR A 108 8.02 6.13 8.30
CA TYR A 108 8.52 5.08 7.39
C TYR A 108 8.90 5.58 5.99
N LEU A 109 8.30 6.67 5.51
CA LEU A 109 8.58 7.20 4.17
C LEU A 109 9.70 8.25 4.21
N ILE A 110 10.84 7.87 4.79
CA ILE A 110 12.02 8.73 4.94
C ILE A 110 13.11 8.37 3.92
N LYS A 111 13.94 9.35 3.56
CA LYS A 111 15.01 9.19 2.56
C LYS A 111 16.02 8.10 2.93
N GLN A 112 16.30 7.92 4.22
CA GLN A 112 17.33 7.00 4.73
C GLN A 112 16.97 5.53 4.52
N THR A 113 15.68 5.19 4.45
CA THR A 113 15.18 3.82 4.28
C THR A 113 14.59 3.60 2.89
N ARG A 114 14.97 4.44 1.91
CA ARG A 114 14.47 4.40 0.55
C ARG A 114 15.52 3.84 -0.40
N THR A 115 15.08 2.97 -1.30
CA THR A 115 15.87 2.50 -2.44
C THR A 115 15.11 2.78 -3.72
N VAL A 116 15.80 3.32 -4.72
CA VAL A 116 15.26 3.59 -6.06
C VAL A 116 15.98 2.69 -7.05
N GLY A 117 15.21 1.96 -7.84
CA GLY A 117 15.70 1.17 -8.97
C GLY A 117 14.98 1.62 -10.24
N ALA A 118 15.74 1.88 -11.30
CA ALA A 118 15.21 2.28 -12.59
C ALA A 118 15.86 1.48 -13.72
N THR A 119 15.08 1.18 -14.76
CA THR A 119 15.58 0.60 -16.00
C THR A 119 15.71 1.70 -17.04
N VAL A 120 16.93 2.01 -17.44
CA VAL A 120 17.22 2.99 -18.49
C VAL A 120 17.52 2.28 -19.80
N LYS A 121 17.06 2.84 -20.92
CA LYS A 121 17.48 2.37 -22.24
C LYS A 121 18.91 2.88 -22.46
N THR A 122 19.84 1.99 -22.79
CA THR A 122 21.18 2.40 -23.20
C THR A 122 21.11 2.96 -24.63
N ASP A 123 21.66 4.16 -24.84
CA ASP A 123 21.83 4.70 -26.18
C ASP A 123 22.75 3.77 -26.99
N SER A 124 22.30 3.36 -28.17
CA SER A 124 23.08 2.56 -29.13
C SER A 124 23.80 3.46 -30.12
#